data_AF-A0A0N8R2E4-F1
#
_entry.id   AF-A0A0N8R2E4-F1
#
_cell.length_a   1.000
_cell.length_b   1.000
_cell.length_c   1.000
_cell.angle_alpha   90.00
_cell.angle_beta   90.00
_cell.angle_gamma   90.00
#
_symmetry.space_group_name_H-M   'P 1'
#
loop_
_entity.id
_entity.type
_entity.pdbx_description
1 polymer ?
#
loop_
_entity_poly.entity_id
_entity_poly.type
_entity_poly.pdbx_seq_one_letter_code
_entity_poly.pdbx_strand_id
1 'polypeptide(L)'
;MLKIDKTKLKKGDIILSTSTHLQSKAIKYFTRSDISHAMIYVANSSVMDSTLEGVQARNIDKMFYDDSCAIYAYRLKEEIPQDRMQNIINYVRGENGAPYTLSGALNAVILPNAKGNGKQYCSRLISRAYAMEGIMFTKNADACTPAQIQKSSLVHLIENATLPVTTEDIKALERQGDTTIVFRAITSKLMVELRKIDPTIRVVNDINNALIKSPELDLRFSSALHTSGYLDFWKTDPTRFPWRYSPEKMIALYKNSNTETKPRILSYCNETLQHDADGDFKHWSTHMHTYQELEINTNLKTFSLLKTLYINLSNGHQNRINSAVALINLYSNKDYE
;
A
#
# COMPACT_ATOMS: atom_id res chain seq x y z
N MET A 1 -22.06 5.57 -9.08
CA MET A 1 -20.70 5.50 -8.52
C MET A 1 -19.99 4.26 -9.06
N LEU A 2 -18.67 4.37 -9.26
CA LEU A 2 -17.79 3.31 -9.73
C LEU A 2 -16.78 2.90 -8.65
N LYS A 3 -16.35 1.64 -8.70
CA LYS A 3 -15.20 1.10 -7.96
C LYS A 3 -14.27 0.37 -8.92
N ILE A 4 -13.03 0.17 -8.50
CA ILE A 4 -12.03 -0.57 -9.26
C ILE A 4 -12.26 -2.08 -9.07
N ASP A 5 -12.23 -2.85 -10.16
CA ASP A 5 -12.30 -4.32 -10.10
C ASP A 5 -10.93 -4.90 -9.79
N LYS A 6 -10.65 -5.15 -8.51
CA LYS A 6 -9.39 -5.75 -8.08
C LYS A 6 -9.11 -7.13 -8.70
N THR A 7 -10.15 -7.86 -9.12
CA THR A 7 -9.98 -9.21 -9.70
C THR A 7 -9.30 -9.19 -11.06
N LYS A 8 -9.24 -8.01 -11.71
CA LYS A 8 -8.53 -7.79 -12.96
C LYS A 8 -7.07 -7.39 -12.77
N LEU A 9 -6.68 -7.03 -11.55
CA LEU A 9 -5.39 -6.41 -11.27
C LEU A 9 -4.32 -7.43 -10.88
N LYS A 10 -3.07 -7.09 -11.20
CA LYS A 10 -1.84 -7.77 -10.82
C LYS A 10 -0.86 -6.76 -10.25
N LYS A 11 0.11 -7.24 -9.45
CA LYS A 11 1.18 -6.40 -8.90
C LYS A 11 1.85 -5.60 -10.03
N GLY A 12 2.06 -4.32 -9.78
CA GLY A 12 2.64 -3.39 -10.74
C GLY A 12 1.62 -2.66 -11.60
N ASP A 13 0.39 -3.16 -11.74
CA ASP A 13 -0.62 -2.47 -12.53
C ASP A 13 -0.80 -1.02 -12.04
N ILE A 14 -0.88 -0.10 -13.00
CA ILE A 14 -0.96 1.34 -12.76
C ILE A 14 -2.41 1.76 -12.93
N ILE A 15 -2.98 2.31 -11.86
CA ILE A 15 -4.35 2.83 -11.86
C ILE A 15 -4.27 4.34 -12.01
N LEU A 16 -4.92 4.86 -13.04
CA LEU A 16 -5.00 6.27 -13.35
C LEU A 16 -6.44 6.74 -13.12
N SER A 17 -6.62 7.87 -12.43
CA SER A 17 -7.96 8.38 -12.18
C SER A 17 -8.05 9.91 -12.16
N THR A 18 -9.27 10.40 -12.30
CA THR A 18 -9.62 11.78 -11.98
C THR A 18 -9.82 11.92 -10.47
N SER A 19 -8.95 12.65 -9.78
CA SER A 19 -9.20 13.04 -8.38
C SER A 19 -10.34 14.07 -8.28
N THR A 20 -11.20 13.95 -7.27
CA THR A 20 -12.25 14.94 -6.95
C THR A 20 -11.72 16.09 -6.06
N HIS A 21 -10.52 15.97 -5.50
CA HIS A 21 -9.92 17.03 -4.68
C HIS A 21 -9.50 18.25 -5.55
N LEU A 22 -9.59 19.46 -4.99
CA LEU A 22 -9.35 20.78 -5.64
C LEU A 22 -8.11 20.88 -6.54
N GLN A 23 -7.07 20.08 -6.30
CA GLN A 23 -5.84 20.01 -7.12
C GLN A 23 -6.06 19.43 -8.51
N SER A 24 -7.11 18.62 -8.68
CA SER A 24 -7.44 18.01 -9.96
C SER A 24 -7.72 19.03 -11.04
N LYS A 25 -8.28 20.20 -10.69
CA LYS A 25 -8.54 21.26 -11.69
C LYS A 25 -7.24 21.83 -12.26
N ALA A 26 -6.27 22.16 -11.41
CA ALA A 26 -4.98 22.71 -11.87
C ALA A 26 -4.20 21.67 -12.69
N ILE A 27 -4.06 20.44 -12.18
CA ILE A 27 -3.30 19.40 -12.89
C ILE A 27 -3.96 19.08 -14.24
N LYS A 28 -5.29 18.89 -14.29
CA LYS A 28 -6.00 18.63 -15.56
C LYS A 28 -5.86 19.79 -16.56
N TYR A 29 -5.94 21.03 -16.07
CA TYR A 29 -5.78 22.21 -16.92
C TYR A 29 -4.39 22.26 -17.58
N PHE A 30 -3.34 21.99 -16.81
CA PHE A 30 -1.96 22.00 -17.33
C PHE A 30 -1.62 20.76 -18.17
N THR A 31 -2.15 19.58 -17.85
CA THR A 31 -1.87 18.33 -18.60
C THR A 31 -2.78 18.11 -19.82
N ARG A 32 -3.86 18.90 -19.96
CA ARG A 32 -4.92 18.71 -20.97
C ARG A 32 -5.42 17.25 -21.00
N SER A 33 -5.54 16.63 -19.84
CA SER A 33 -6.00 15.25 -19.66
C SER A 33 -7.12 15.21 -18.63
N ASP A 34 -8.01 14.22 -18.77
CA ASP A 34 -9.02 13.83 -17.79
C ASP A 34 -8.40 13.20 -16.52
N ILE A 35 -7.15 12.75 -16.58
CA ILE A 35 -6.42 12.10 -15.49
C ILE A 35 -5.62 13.12 -14.68
N SER A 36 -5.74 13.05 -13.36
CA SER A 36 -4.95 13.88 -12.42
C SER A 36 -4.19 13.08 -11.36
N HIS A 37 -4.44 11.77 -11.26
CA HIS A 37 -3.85 10.94 -10.23
C HIS A 37 -3.37 9.60 -10.77
N ALA A 38 -2.36 9.05 -10.11
CA ALA A 38 -1.77 7.77 -10.46
C ALA A 38 -1.47 6.98 -9.17
N MET A 39 -1.77 5.69 -9.20
CA MET A 39 -1.53 4.76 -8.10
C MET A 39 -0.94 3.47 -8.69
N ILE A 40 -0.18 2.73 -7.90
CA ILE A 40 0.35 1.42 -8.29
C ILE A 40 -0.22 0.35 -7.38
N TYR A 41 -0.70 -0.75 -7.97
CA TYR A 41 -1.22 -1.90 -7.25
C TYR A 41 -0.08 -2.75 -6.70
N VAL A 42 0.01 -2.88 -5.37
CA VAL A 42 1.18 -3.49 -4.70
C VAL A 42 0.91 -4.86 -4.10
N ALA A 43 -0.33 -5.18 -3.77
CA ALA A 43 -0.83 -6.45 -3.24
C ALA A 43 -2.35 -6.35 -3.05
N ASN A 44 -3.04 -7.47 -2.81
CA ASN A 44 -4.46 -7.56 -2.40
C ASN A 44 -5.18 -6.26 -1.99
N SER A 45 -5.88 -5.62 -2.94
CA SER A 45 -6.59 -4.35 -2.75
C SER A 45 -5.74 -3.17 -2.25
N SER A 46 -4.44 -3.35 -2.07
CA SER A 46 -3.49 -2.35 -1.61
C SER A 46 -2.87 -1.65 -2.81
N VAL A 47 -3.01 -0.33 -2.79
CA VAL A 47 -2.29 0.55 -3.72
C VAL A 47 -1.40 1.50 -2.93
N MET A 48 -0.38 2.01 -3.59
CA MET A 48 0.41 3.11 -3.08
C MET A 48 0.36 4.31 -4.03
N ASP A 49 0.33 5.49 -3.43
CA ASP A 49 0.28 6.75 -4.14
C ASP A 49 0.99 7.86 -3.37
N SER A 50 1.08 9.04 -3.98
CA SER A 50 1.59 10.24 -3.33
C SER A 50 0.56 11.36 -3.46
N THR A 51 0.04 11.82 -2.32
CA THR A 51 -0.90 12.94 -2.19
C THR A 51 -0.36 13.96 -1.20
N LEU A 52 -1.11 14.98 -0.80
CA LEU A 52 -0.68 15.94 0.22
C LEU A 52 -0.23 15.31 1.56
N GLU A 53 -0.71 14.11 1.87
CA GLU A 53 -0.32 13.35 3.07
C GLU A 53 1.08 12.72 2.93
N GLY A 54 1.74 12.90 1.78
CA GLY A 54 2.94 12.20 1.38
C GLY A 54 2.62 10.90 0.66
N VAL A 55 3.63 10.03 0.57
CA VAL A 55 3.47 8.67 0.04
C VAL A 55 2.82 7.79 1.09
N GLN A 56 1.72 7.12 0.73
CA GLN A 56 0.90 6.32 1.64
C GLN A 56 0.32 5.10 0.92
N ALA A 57 -0.09 4.11 1.71
CA ALA A 57 -0.89 2.98 1.23
C ALA A 57 -2.40 3.26 1.38
N ARG A 58 -3.20 2.73 0.45
CA ARG A 58 -4.67 2.82 0.45
C ARG A 58 -5.28 1.46 0.12
N ASN A 59 -6.56 1.30 0.46
CA ASN A 59 -7.34 0.12 0.08
C ASN A 59 -8.35 0.48 -1.03
N ILE A 60 -8.17 -0.08 -2.24
CA ILE A 60 -9.06 0.19 -3.37
C ILE A 60 -10.49 -0.33 -3.19
N ASP A 61 -10.70 -1.34 -2.33
CA ASP A 61 -12.06 -1.79 -1.98
C ASP A 61 -12.85 -0.75 -1.18
N LYS A 62 -12.14 0.28 -0.65
CA LYS A 62 -12.71 1.37 0.14
C LYS A 62 -12.80 2.68 -0.66
N MET A 63 -12.50 2.63 -1.96
CA MET A 63 -12.46 3.80 -2.83
C MET A 63 -13.61 3.75 -3.83
N PHE A 64 -14.57 4.67 -3.66
CA PHE A 64 -15.67 4.88 -4.61
C PHE A 64 -15.48 6.21 -5.33
N TYR A 65 -15.89 6.22 -6.59
CA TYR A 65 -15.73 7.35 -7.50
C TYR A 65 -17.09 7.73 -8.07
N ASP A 66 -17.28 9.03 -8.33
CA ASP A 66 -18.44 9.49 -9.07
C ASP A 66 -18.40 8.95 -10.51
N ASP A 67 -19.56 8.77 -11.13
CA ASP A 67 -19.67 8.26 -12.51
C ASP A 67 -19.03 9.19 -13.55
N SER A 68 -18.77 10.44 -13.17
CA SER A 68 -18.06 11.43 -13.99
C SER A 68 -16.53 11.32 -13.91
N CYS A 69 -15.99 10.50 -13.00
CA CYS A 69 -14.55 10.30 -12.87
C CYS A 69 -14.06 9.30 -13.91
N ALA A 70 -13.01 9.67 -14.65
CA ALA A 70 -12.29 8.71 -15.46
C ALA A 70 -11.46 7.79 -14.56
N ILE A 71 -11.49 6.48 -14.83
CA ILE A 71 -10.70 5.47 -14.13
C ILE A 71 -10.20 4.48 -15.17
N TYR A 72 -8.88 4.31 -15.22
CA TYR A 72 -8.23 3.38 -16.13
C TYR A 72 -7.21 2.54 -15.35
N ALA A 73 -7.07 1.27 -15.71
CA ALA A 73 -5.98 0.44 -15.21
C ALA A 73 -5.09 0.02 -16.38
N TYR A 74 -3.77 0.10 -16.18
CA TYR A 74 -2.77 -0.18 -17.20
C TYR A 74 -1.80 -1.24 -16.71
N ARG A 75 -1.42 -2.15 -17.60
CA ARG A 75 -0.41 -3.18 -17.36
C ARG A 75 0.73 -3.04 -18.36
N LEU A 76 1.95 -3.35 -17.96
CA LEU A 76 3.06 -3.48 -18.90
C LEU A 76 2.71 -4.46 -20.02
N LYS A 77 3.03 -4.11 -21.27
CA LYS A 77 2.90 -5.03 -22.41
C LYS A 77 3.90 -6.17 -22.34
N GLU A 78 5.13 -5.84 -21.97
CA GLU A 78 6.19 -6.82 -21.78
C GLU A 78 6.17 -7.30 -20.34
N GLU A 79 5.97 -8.59 -20.15
CA GLU A 79 6.08 -9.21 -18.83
C GLU A 79 7.53 -9.15 -18.35
N ILE A 80 7.71 -8.80 -17.08
CA ILE A 80 9.03 -8.73 -16.46
C ILE A 80 9.18 -9.84 -15.42
N PRO A 81 10.41 -10.30 -15.16
CA PRO A 81 10.71 -11.22 -14.08
C PRO A 81 10.11 -10.79 -12.74
N GLN A 82 9.66 -11.76 -11.94
CA GLN A 82 8.97 -11.51 -10.67
C GLN A 82 9.82 -10.78 -9.64
N ASP A 83 11.13 -11.04 -9.62
CA ASP A 83 12.11 -10.35 -8.79
C ASP A 83 12.22 -8.85 -9.15
N ARG A 84 12.26 -8.53 -10.44
CA ARG A 84 12.23 -7.14 -10.93
C ARG A 84 10.93 -6.45 -10.55
N MET A 85 9.78 -7.12 -10.71
CA MET A 85 8.51 -6.59 -10.23
C MET A 85 8.54 -6.36 -8.71
N GLN A 86 9.12 -7.28 -7.95
CA GLN A 86 9.23 -7.14 -6.50
C GLN A 86 10.12 -5.96 -6.11
N ASN A 87 11.18 -5.65 -6.87
CA ASN A 87 11.99 -4.45 -6.66
C ASN A 87 11.17 -3.16 -6.84
N ILE A 88 10.34 -3.07 -7.88
CA ILE A 88 9.41 -1.95 -8.09
C ILE A 88 8.49 -1.79 -6.88
N ILE A 89 7.89 -2.89 -6.41
CA ILE A 89 7.00 -2.87 -5.24
C ILE A 89 7.76 -2.47 -3.96
N ASN A 90 8.98 -2.99 -3.77
CA ASN A 90 9.82 -2.67 -2.61
C ASN A 90 10.22 -1.20 -2.60
N TYR A 91 10.56 -0.62 -3.75
CA TYR A 91 10.84 0.80 -3.87
C TYR A 91 9.65 1.63 -3.42
N VAL A 92 8.46 1.36 -3.97
CA VAL A 92 7.27 2.15 -3.64
C VAL A 92 6.90 2.01 -2.16
N ARG A 93 7.03 0.82 -1.57
CA ARG A 93 6.86 0.60 -0.12
C ARG A 93 7.91 1.34 0.71
N GLY A 94 9.16 1.35 0.25
CA GLY A 94 10.27 2.08 0.90
C GLY A 94 10.10 3.60 0.86
N GLU A 95 9.29 4.11 -0.07
CA GLU A 95 8.93 5.52 -0.16
C GLU A 95 7.87 5.95 0.86
N ASN A 96 7.34 5.05 1.70
CA ASN A 96 6.30 5.38 2.68
C ASN A 96 6.68 6.55 3.59
N GLY A 97 5.80 7.56 3.65
CA GLY A 97 6.02 8.80 4.37
C GLY A 97 6.75 9.90 3.59
N ALA A 98 7.28 9.63 2.38
CA ALA A 98 7.97 10.63 1.57
C ALA A 98 7.10 11.88 1.35
N PRO A 99 7.65 13.10 1.52
CA PRO A 99 6.88 14.33 1.41
C PRO A 99 6.41 14.59 -0.02
N TYR A 100 5.22 15.19 -0.15
CA TYR A 100 4.65 15.56 -1.43
C TYR A 100 5.24 16.85 -2.01
N THR A 101 5.23 17.00 -3.34
CA THR A 101 5.60 18.26 -4.01
C THR A 101 4.62 18.65 -5.12
N LEU A 102 3.81 19.67 -4.84
CA LEU A 102 2.92 20.28 -5.84
C LEU A 102 3.70 21.01 -6.95
N SER A 103 4.73 21.78 -6.58
CA SER A 103 5.59 22.46 -7.55
C SER A 103 6.30 21.47 -8.47
N GLY A 104 6.73 20.32 -7.96
CA GLY A 104 7.27 19.23 -8.77
C GLY A 104 6.26 18.68 -9.76
N ALA A 105 5.00 18.46 -9.35
CA ALA A 105 3.94 17.97 -10.22
C ALA A 105 3.62 18.95 -11.36
N LEU A 106 3.60 20.26 -11.09
CA LEU A 106 3.42 21.29 -12.12
C LEU A 106 4.65 21.40 -13.04
N ASN A 107 5.86 21.39 -12.46
CA ASN A 107 7.10 21.45 -13.22
C ASN A 107 7.31 20.24 -14.13
N ALA A 108 6.72 19.08 -13.84
CA ALA A 108 6.77 17.92 -14.72
C ALA A 108 6.18 18.21 -16.12
N VAL A 109 5.23 19.15 -16.19
CA VAL A 109 4.61 19.60 -17.45
C VAL A 109 5.49 20.63 -18.16
N ILE A 110 6.05 21.58 -17.41
CA ILE A 110 6.70 22.79 -17.94
C ILE A 110 8.21 22.56 -18.19
N LEU A 111 8.86 21.79 -17.32
CA LEU A 111 10.30 21.57 -17.26
C LEU A 111 10.62 20.06 -17.31
N PRO A 112 10.45 19.39 -18.47
CA PRO A 112 10.59 17.94 -18.59
C PRO A 112 12.01 17.41 -18.26
N ASN A 113 13.02 18.28 -18.25
CA ASN A 113 14.40 17.94 -17.92
C ASN A 113 14.80 18.31 -16.48
N ALA A 114 13.88 18.83 -15.67
CA ALA A 114 14.17 19.18 -14.29
C ALA A 114 14.49 17.93 -13.46
N LYS A 115 15.59 18.00 -12.70
CA LYS A 115 15.90 16.98 -11.68
C LYS A 115 14.94 17.13 -10.50
N GLY A 116 14.39 16.02 -10.05
CA GLY A 116 13.59 15.95 -8.84
C GLY A 116 14.47 15.90 -7.60
N ASN A 117 13.90 16.27 -6.46
CA ASN A 117 14.49 15.97 -5.16
C ASN A 117 13.83 14.71 -4.58
N GLY A 118 14.09 14.39 -3.31
CA GLY A 118 13.46 13.26 -2.64
C GLY A 118 11.92 13.38 -2.44
N LYS A 119 11.30 14.53 -2.73
CA LYS A 119 9.85 14.69 -2.65
C LYS A 119 9.16 14.00 -3.83
N GLN A 120 7.98 13.44 -3.57
CA GLN A 120 7.22 12.66 -4.54
C GLN A 120 5.95 13.39 -4.98
N TYR A 121 5.46 13.03 -6.16
CA TYR A 121 4.07 13.20 -6.56
C TYR A 121 3.65 11.90 -7.24
N CYS A 122 2.34 11.70 -7.43
CA CYS A 122 1.76 10.41 -7.78
C CYS A 122 2.46 9.70 -8.94
N SER A 123 2.61 10.35 -10.10
CA SER A 123 3.25 9.75 -11.28
C SER A 123 4.78 9.70 -11.20
N ARG A 124 5.46 10.58 -10.46
CA ARG A 124 6.92 10.48 -10.22
C ARG A 124 7.24 9.25 -9.38
N LEU A 125 6.46 8.97 -8.35
CA LEU A 125 6.65 7.80 -7.50
C LEU A 125 6.68 6.52 -8.36
N ILE A 126 5.68 6.38 -9.24
CA ILE A 126 5.56 5.25 -10.17
C ILE A 126 6.69 5.27 -11.20
N SER A 127 6.94 6.42 -11.84
CA SER A 127 7.96 6.53 -12.88
C SER A 127 9.37 6.22 -12.36
N ARG A 128 9.73 6.67 -11.15
CA ARG A 128 10.99 6.32 -10.50
C ARG A 128 11.09 4.83 -10.17
N ALA A 129 10.01 4.24 -9.67
CA ALA A 129 9.97 2.82 -9.34
C ALA A 129 10.24 1.96 -10.58
N TYR A 130 9.59 2.27 -11.71
CA TYR A 130 9.81 1.57 -12.97
C TYR A 130 11.19 1.88 -13.58
N ALA A 131 11.67 3.12 -13.49
CA ALA A 131 12.96 3.54 -14.01
C ALA A 131 14.14 2.84 -13.33
N MET A 132 14.03 2.47 -12.06
CA MET A 132 15.09 1.72 -11.37
C MET A 132 15.31 0.33 -12.00
N GLU A 133 14.26 -0.21 -12.62
CA GLU A 133 14.29 -1.45 -13.38
C GLU A 133 14.49 -1.19 -14.88
N GLY A 134 14.93 0.00 -15.29
CA GLY A 134 15.19 0.34 -16.69
C GLY A 134 13.95 0.61 -17.54
N ILE A 135 12.76 0.74 -16.93
CA ILE A 135 11.49 0.95 -17.64
C ILE A 135 11.13 2.43 -17.58
N MET A 136 11.32 3.13 -18.69
CA MET A 136 11.22 4.58 -18.77
C MET A 136 9.94 5.01 -19.49
N PHE A 137 8.93 5.49 -18.76
CA PHE A 137 7.71 6.06 -19.36
C PHE A 137 7.96 7.39 -20.09
N THR A 138 9.01 8.12 -19.68
CA THR A 138 9.50 9.35 -20.30
C THR A 138 11.02 9.34 -20.27
N LYS A 139 11.68 10.30 -20.94
CA LYS A 139 13.14 10.44 -20.87
C LYS A 139 13.67 10.79 -19.46
N ASN A 140 12.80 11.25 -18.56
CA ASN A 140 13.16 11.69 -17.21
C ASN A 140 12.11 11.22 -16.20
N ALA A 141 12.48 10.26 -15.36
CA ALA A 141 11.58 9.70 -14.33
C ALA A 141 11.10 10.73 -13.30
N ASP A 142 11.82 11.85 -13.13
CA ASP A 142 11.46 12.93 -12.22
C ASP A 142 10.38 13.89 -12.77
N ALA A 143 10.15 13.82 -14.08
CA ALA A 143 9.20 14.63 -14.82
C ALA A 143 8.31 13.72 -15.68
N CYS A 144 7.34 13.10 -15.03
CA CYS A 144 6.40 12.18 -15.65
C CYS A 144 4.98 12.49 -15.18
N THR A 145 4.08 12.82 -16.09
CA THR A 145 2.66 13.07 -15.81
C THR A 145 1.85 11.77 -15.93
N PRO A 146 0.69 11.67 -15.27
CA PRO A 146 -0.19 10.51 -15.45
C PRO A 146 -0.57 10.27 -16.92
N ALA A 147 -0.80 11.35 -17.68
CA ALA A 147 -1.11 11.30 -19.11
C ALA A 147 0.03 10.73 -19.96
N GLN A 148 1.30 10.92 -19.56
CA GLN A 148 2.43 10.31 -20.25
C GLN A 148 2.51 8.81 -20.01
N ILE A 149 2.16 8.33 -18.81
CA ILE A 149 2.02 6.89 -18.54
C ILE A 149 0.89 6.33 -19.41
N GLN A 150 -0.27 6.99 -19.43
CA GLN A 150 -1.43 6.59 -20.21
C GLN A 150 -1.11 6.43 -21.71
N LYS A 151 -0.33 7.36 -22.28
CA LYS A 151 0.05 7.39 -23.70
C LYS A 151 1.30 6.57 -24.01
N SER A 152 1.93 5.95 -23.01
CA SER A 152 3.17 5.20 -23.22
C SER A 152 2.90 3.95 -24.05
N SER A 153 3.78 3.69 -25.02
CA SER A 153 3.73 2.45 -25.81
C SER A 153 4.02 1.20 -24.97
N LEU A 154 4.56 1.35 -23.76
CA LEU A 154 4.98 0.28 -22.86
C LEU A 154 3.80 -0.37 -22.10
N VAL A 155 2.63 0.26 -22.09
CA VAL A 155 1.45 -0.24 -21.34
C VAL A 155 0.26 -0.49 -22.26
N HIS A 156 -0.59 -1.45 -21.86
CA HIS A 156 -1.89 -1.67 -22.47
C HIS A 156 -3.00 -1.44 -21.44
N LEU A 157 -4.16 -1.00 -21.91
CA LEU A 157 -5.35 -0.84 -21.09
C LEU A 157 -5.87 -2.21 -20.64
N ILE A 158 -6.21 -2.33 -19.36
CA ILE A 158 -6.94 -3.47 -18.83
C ILE A 158 -8.43 -3.17 -19.01
N GLU A 159 -9.05 -3.87 -19.96
CA GLU A 159 -10.47 -3.70 -20.27
C GLU A 159 -11.36 -4.06 -19.06
N ASN A 160 -12.44 -3.29 -18.88
CA ASN A 160 -13.43 -3.49 -17.82
C ASN A 160 -12.82 -3.56 -16.40
N ALA A 161 -11.84 -2.70 -16.11
CA ALA A 161 -11.20 -2.60 -14.78
C ALA A 161 -12.07 -1.87 -13.72
N THR A 162 -13.34 -1.60 -14.03
CA THR A 162 -14.28 -0.92 -13.13
C THR A 162 -15.60 -1.67 -13.04
N LEU A 163 -16.27 -1.51 -11.90
CA LEU A 163 -17.58 -2.06 -11.62
C LEU A 163 -18.48 -0.99 -10.99
N PRO A 164 -19.81 -1.07 -11.19
CA PRO A 164 -20.73 -0.23 -10.43
C PRO A 164 -20.64 -0.56 -8.94
N VAL A 165 -20.72 0.49 -8.12
CA VAL A 165 -20.86 0.34 -6.66
C VAL A 165 -22.26 -0.15 -6.35
N THR A 166 -22.38 -1.22 -5.59
CA THR A 166 -23.66 -1.76 -5.13
C THR A 166 -24.08 -1.15 -3.79
N THR A 167 -25.36 -1.23 -3.44
CA THR A 167 -25.85 -0.84 -2.11
C THR A 167 -25.16 -1.63 -0.99
N GLU A 168 -24.82 -2.89 -1.23
CA GLU A 168 -24.10 -3.72 -0.26
C GLU A 168 -22.66 -3.24 -0.06
N ASP A 169 -21.99 -2.75 -1.11
CA ASP A 169 -20.64 -2.16 -0.98
C ASP A 169 -20.65 -0.94 -0.05
N ILE A 170 -21.65 -0.06 -0.20
CA ILE A 170 -21.83 1.14 0.64
C ILE A 170 -22.07 0.72 2.09
N LYS A 171 -23.03 -0.16 2.34
CA LYS A 171 -23.33 -0.67 3.69
C LYS A 171 -22.13 -1.37 4.32
N ALA A 172 -21.38 -2.13 3.54
CA ALA A 172 -20.16 -2.80 4.00
C ALA A 172 -19.08 -1.78 4.38
N LEU A 173 -18.91 -0.70 3.60
CA LEU A 173 -17.98 0.39 3.92
C LEU A 173 -18.42 1.14 5.17
N GLU A 174 -19.69 1.50 5.33
CA GLU A 174 -20.22 2.18 6.52
C GLU A 174 -20.04 1.33 7.79
N ARG A 175 -20.33 0.03 7.71
CA ARG A 175 -20.19 -0.90 8.82
C ARG A 175 -18.74 -1.16 9.21
N GLN A 176 -17.85 -1.28 8.23
CA GLN A 176 -16.46 -1.66 8.47
C GLN A 176 -15.52 -0.45 8.61
N GLY A 177 -15.92 0.71 8.11
CA GLY A 177 -15.02 1.84 7.92
C GLY A 177 -13.80 1.51 7.04
N ASP A 178 -12.87 2.45 7.01
CA ASP A 178 -11.57 2.32 6.36
C ASP A 178 -10.45 2.55 7.38
N THR A 179 -9.85 1.46 7.86
CA THR A 179 -8.72 1.50 8.79
C THR A 179 -7.47 2.13 8.18
N THR A 180 -7.36 2.18 6.85
CA THR A 180 -6.21 2.82 6.19
C THR A 180 -6.22 4.32 6.41
N ILE A 181 -7.39 4.97 6.55
CA ILE A 181 -7.48 6.40 6.93
C ILE A 181 -6.77 6.64 8.26
N VAL A 182 -7.04 5.78 9.25
CA VAL A 182 -6.44 5.90 10.59
C VAL A 182 -4.94 5.67 10.54
N PHE A 183 -4.47 4.65 9.81
CA PHE A 183 -3.05 4.38 9.69
C PHE A 183 -2.29 5.48 8.94
N ARG A 184 -2.88 6.08 7.90
CA ARG A 184 -2.31 7.22 7.18
C ARG A 184 -2.17 8.44 8.11
N ALA A 185 -3.15 8.68 8.98
CA ALA A 185 -3.07 9.75 9.97
C ALA A 185 -1.97 9.50 11.02
N ILE A 186 -1.87 8.27 11.52
CA ILE A 186 -0.79 7.84 12.44
C ILE A 186 0.59 8.04 11.78
N THR A 187 0.75 7.59 10.54
CA THR A 187 2.00 7.73 9.78
C THR A 187 2.32 9.20 9.56
N SER A 188 1.33 10.03 9.18
CA SER A 188 1.52 11.48 9.01
C SER A 188 1.97 12.14 10.31
N LYS A 189 1.35 11.79 11.45
CA LYS A 189 1.75 12.27 12.78
C LYS A 189 3.19 11.85 13.11
N LEU A 190 3.55 10.59 12.88
CA LEU A 190 4.91 10.09 13.08
C LEU A 190 5.92 10.91 12.26
N MET A 191 5.67 11.10 10.97
CA MET A 191 6.59 11.81 10.09
C MET A 191 6.75 13.30 10.47
N VAL A 192 5.71 13.93 11.01
CA VAL A 192 5.82 15.29 11.57
C VAL A 192 6.78 15.32 12.76
N GLU A 193 6.63 14.39 13.71
CA GLU A 193 7.49 14.36 14.91
C GLU A 193 8.93 13.98 14.56
N LEU A 194 9.15 13.00 13.67
CA LEU A 194 10.49 12.63 13.21
C LEU A 194 11.21 13.81 12.56
N ARG A 195 10.52 14.61 11.73
CA ARG A 195 11.12 15.78 11.06
C ARG A 195 11.40 16.96 11.99
N LYS A 196 10.71 17.05 13.13
CA LYS A 196 11.09 17.99 14.21
C LYS A 196 12.38 17.56 14.91
N ILE A 197 12.65 16.25 14.95
CA ILE A 197 13.85 15.69 15.57
C ILE A 197 15.03 15.79 14.61
N ASP A 198 14.84 15.36 13.37
CA ASP A 198 15.81 15.41 12.28
C ASP A 198 15.10 15.82 10.97
N PRO A 199 15.29 17.07 10.50
CA PRO A 199 14.68 17.58 9.27
C PRO A 199 15.07 16.83 7.99
N THR A 200 16.12 16.01 8.02
CA THR A 200 16.55 15.21 6.86
C THR A 200 15.68 13.98 6.63
N ILE A 201 14.89 13.57 7.64
CA ILE A 201 13.97 12.42 7.54
C ILE A 201 12.92 12.65 6.45
N ARG A 202 13.00 11.82 5.42
CA ARG A 202 12.11 11.86 4.28
C ARG A 202 11.08 10.74 4.37
N VAL A 203 11.51 9.50 4.62
CA VAL A 203 10.68 8.29 4.72
C VAL A 203 10.83 7.64 6.08
N VAL A 204 9.91 6.73 6.43
CA VAL A 204 9.99 5.99 7.71
C VAL A 204 11.32 5.23 7.83
N ASN A 205 11.81 4.66 6.72
CA ASN A 205 13.05 3.88 6.70
C ASN A 205 14.32 4.72 6.96
N ASP A 206 14.26 6.05 6.86
CA ASP A 206 15.41 6.91 7.16
C ASP A 206 15.78 6.90 8.65
N ILE A 207 14.85 6.44 9.51
CA ILE A 207 15.11 6.17 10.94
C ILE A 207 16.41 5.37 11.13
N ASN A 208 16.61 4.35 10.29
CA ASN A 208 17.74 3.42 10.42
C ASN A 208 19.07 4.14 10.25
N ASN A 209 19.22 4.86 9.15
CA ASN A 209 20.45 5.58 8.83
C ASN A 209 20.68 6.76 9.79
N ALA A 210 19.62 7.44 10.22
CA ALA A 210 19.73 8.53 11.18
C ALA A 210 20.22 8.02 12.54
N LEU A 211 19.71 6.90 13.04
CA LEU A 211 20.14 6.33 14.32
C LEU A 211 21.53 5.68 14.28
N ILE A 212 21.93 5.10 13.14
CA ILE A 212 23.31 4.60 12.97
C ILE A 212 24.32 5.76 13.05
N LYS A 213 23.99 6.91 12.46
CA LYS A 213 24.86 8.10 12.46
C LYS A 213 24.81 8.88 13.77
N SER A 214 23.63 8.94 14.37
CA SER A 214 23.32 9.73 15.56
C SER A 214 22.53 8.89 16.58
N PRO A 215 23.18 7.95 17.28
CA PRO A 215 22.54 7.10 18.30
C PRO A 215 21.85 7.89 19.42
N GLU A 216 22.30 9.13 19.70
CA GLU A 216 21.71 10.02 20.70
C GLU A 216 20.24 10.40 20.43
N LEU A 217 19.75 10.20 19.21
CA LEU A 217 18.36 10.45 18.84
C LEU A 217 17.39 9.34 19.27
N ASP A 218 17.90 8.18 19.73
CA ASP A 218 17.11 6.96 19.96
C ASP A 218 15.90 7.16 20.90
N LEU A 219 16.09 7.86 22.02
CA LEU A 219 15.00 8.12 22.95
C LEU A 219 13.90 9.01 22.34
N ARG A 220 14.29 9.97 21.48
CA ARG A 220 13.33 10.86 20.81
C ARG A 220 12.58 10.11 19.72
N PHE A 221 13.27 9.28 18.93
CA PHE A 221 12.64 8.46 17.88
C PHE A 221 11.71 7.39 18.45
N SER A 222 12.14 6.65 19.48
CA SER A 222 11.28 5.67 20.16
C SER A 222 10.04 6.32 20.79
N SER A 223 10.19 7.54 21.34
CA SER A 223 9.05 8.32 21.83
C SER A 223 8.08 8.72 20.70
N ALA A 224 8.59 9.17 19.55
CA ALA A 224 7.75 9.50 18.39
C ALA A 224 6.98 8.27 17.86
N LEU A 225 7.62 7.10 17.82
CA LEU A 225 6.99 5.84 17.42
C LEU A 225 5.85 5.42 18.37
N HIS A 226 6.04 5.55 19.69
CA HIS A 226 5.00 5.27 20.67
C HIS A 226 3.85 6.29 20.60
N THR A 227 4.16 7.57 20.71
CA THR A 227 3.15 8.64 20.82
C THR A 227 2.34 8.83 19.54
N SER A 228 2.88 8.44 18.38
CA SER A 228 2.12 8.42 17.13
C SER A 228 1.09 7.29 17.07
N GLY A 229 1.28 6.20 17.83
CA GLY A 229 0.48 4.97 17.74
C GLY A 229 0.97 3.98 16.67
N TYR A 230 2.11 4.27 16.02
CA TYR A 230 2.63 3.46 14.92
C TYR A 230 2.92 2.01 15.33
N LEU A 231 3.43 1.81 16.55
CA LEU A 231 3.79 0.48 17.08
C LEU A 231 2.60 -0.38 17.48
N ASP A 232 1.42 0.21 17.66
CA ASP A 232 0.24 -0.45 18.25
C ASP A 232 -0.93 -0.62 17.30
N PHE A 233 -0.95 0.10 16.17
CA PHE A 233 -2.08 0.08 15.24
C PHE A 233 -2.42 -1.32 14.71
N TRP A 234 -1.41 -2.20 14.59
CA TRP A 234 -1.63 -3.58 14.15
C TRP A 234 -2.64 -4.35 15.01
N LYS A 235 -2.82 -3.98 16.29
CA LYS A 235 -3.77 -4.60 17.22
C LYS A 235 -5.22 -4.39 16.80
N THR A 236 -5.51 -3.38 15.98
CA THR A 236 -6.87 -3.07 15.54
C THR A 236 -7.52 -4.22 14.77
N ASP A 237 -6.81 -4.90 13.86
CA ASP A 237 -7.42 -6.00 13.08
C ASP A 237 -7.78 -7.22 13.94
N PRO A 238 -6.91 -7.79 14.79
CA PRO A 238 -7.25 -8.94 15.62
C PRO A 238 -8.33 -8.63 16.67
N THR A 239 -8.43 -7.39 17.16
CA THR A 239 -9.54 -6.98 18.03
C THR A 239 -10.87 -6.99 17.28
N ARG A 240 -10.89 -6.52 16.04
CA ARG A 240 -12.12 -6.42 15.22
C ARG A 240 -12.54 -7.74 14.61
N PHE A 241 -11.58 -8.57 14.21
CA PHE A 241 -11.80 -9.82 13.50
C PHE A 241 -11.04 -10.98 14.17
N PRO A 242 -11.34 -11.30 15.44
CA PRO A 242 -10.59 -12.30 16.20
C PRO A 242 -10.64 -13.70 15.57
N TRP A 243 -11.69 -14.01 14.81
CA TRP A 243 -11.84 -15.26 14.06
C TRP A 243 -10.77 -15.44 12.98
N ARG A 244 -10.16 -14.35 12.48
CA ARG A 244 -9.07 -14.46 11.52
C ARG A 244 -7.80 -15.03 12.14
N TYR A 245 -7.65 -14.98 13.46
CA TYR A 245 -6.40 -15.26 14.17
C TYR A 245 -6.51 -16.46 15.13
N SER A 246 -7.63 -17.19 15.10
CA SER A 246 -7.85 -18.40 15.91
C SER A 246 -8.60 -19.44 15.07
N PRO A 247 -8.00 -20.62 14.84
CA PRO A 247 -8.65 -21.73 14.14
C PRO A 247 -10.03 -22.06 14.72
N GLU A 248 -10.14 -22.10 16.05
CA GLU A 248 -11.36 -22.46 16.77
C GLU A 248 -12.47 -21.44 16.48
N LYS A 249 -12.14 -20.13 16.57
CA LYS A 249 -13.09 -19.06 16.28
C LYS A 249 -13.49 -19.02 14.80
N MET A 250 -12.56 -19.33 13.88
CA MET A 250 -12.88 -19.42 12.45
C MET A 250 -13.86 -20.56 12.17
N ILE A 251 -13.59 -21.76 12.70
CA ILE A 251 -14.47 -22.92 12.54
C ILE A 251 -15.84 -22.66 13.17
N ALA A 252 -15.88 -22.08 14.37
CA ALA A 252 -17.13 -21.70 15.04
C ALA A 252 -17.93 -20.68 14.22
N LEU A 253 -17.26 -19.66 13.66
CA LEU A 253 -17.90 -18.69 12.77
C LEU A 253 -18.50 -19.39 11.55
N TYR A 254 -17.77 -20.28 10.89
CA TYR A 254 -18.26 -21.00 9.71
C TYR A 254 -19.45 -21.90 10.02
N LYS A 255 -19.39 -22.68 11.10
CA LYS A 255 -20.49 -23.57 11.52
C LYS A 255 -21.79 -22.82 11.79
N ASN A 256 -21.69 -21.67 12.44
CA ASN A 256 -22.83 -20.85 12.84
C ASN A 256 -23.30 -19.88 11.74
N SER A 257 -22.62 -19.85 10.59
CA SER A 257 -22.95 -19.00 9.46
C SER A 257 -24.00 -19.63 8.55
N ASN A 258 -24.82 -18.79 7.92
CA ASN A 258 -25.80 -19.24 6.91
C ASN A 258 -25.12 -19.63 5.58
N THR A 259 -25.89 -20.21 4.68
CA THR A 259 -25.45 -20.66 3.34
C THR A 259 -24.86 -19.54 2.49
N GLU A 260 -25.27 -18.29 2.68
CA GLU A 260 -24.74 -17.13 1.95
C GLU A 260 -23.38 -16.65 2.49
N THR A 261 -23.14 -16.79 3.80
CA THR A 261 -21.93 -16.29 4.46
C THR A 261 -20.79 -17.31 4.40
N LYS A 262 -21.10 -18.61 4.42
CA LYS A 262 -20.11 -19.69 4.35
C LYS A 262 -19.16 -19.56 3.14
N PRO A 263 -19.63 -19.35 1.89
CA PRO A 263 -18.76 -19.13 0.74
C PRO A 263 -17.82 -17.93 0.90
N ARG A 264 -18.28 -16.84 1.54
CA ARG A 264 -17.44 -15.65 1.78
C ARG A 264 -16.31 -15.93 2.76
N ILE A 265 -16.54 -16.76 3.78
CA ILE A 265 -15.51 -17.19 4.73
C ILE A 265 -14.48 -18.08 4.02
N LEU A 266 -14.92 -19.02 3.18
CA LEU A 266 -14.03 -19.86 2.38
C LEU A 266 -13.20 -19.03 1.39
N SER A 267 -13.82 -18.05 0.71
CA SER A 267 -13.11 -17.09 -0.17
C SER A 267 -12.02 -16.37 0.59
N TYR A 268 -12.32 -15.84 1.79
CA TYR A 268 -11.30 -15.19 2.63
C TYR A 268 -10.14 -16.14 2.99
N CYS A 269 -10.44 -17.41 3.26
CA CYS A 269 -9.40 -18.40 3.57
C CYS A 269 -8.51 -18.66 2.36
N ASN A 270 -9.10 -18.94 1.21
CA ASN A 270 -8.37 -19.15 -0.05
C ASN A 270 -7.52 -17.93 -0.43
N GLU A 271 -8.09 -16.73 -0.35
CA GLU A 271 -7.36 -15.47 -0.55
C GLU A 271 -6.19 -15.33 0.42
N THR A 272 -6.39 -15.66 1.71
CA THR A 272 -5.31 -15.60 2.71
C THR A 272 -4.14 -16.53 2.36
N LEU A 273 -4.43 -17.75 1.90
CA LEU A 273 -3.42 -18.71 1.46
C LEU A 273 -2.74 -18.28 0.16
N GLN A 274 -3.50 -17.73 -0.79
CA GLN A 274 -2.95 -17.21 -2.04
C GLN A 274 -1.99 -16.05 -1.78
N HIS A 275 -2.34 -15.10 -0.91
CA HIS A 275 -1.46 -13.97 -0.58
C HIS A 275 -0.17 -14.40 0.10
N ASP A 276 -0.23 -15.47 0.90
CA ASP A 276 0.97 -16.06 1.50
C ASP A 276 1.87 -16.69 0.42
N ALA A 277 1.29 -17.48 -0.48
CA ALA A 277 2.01 -18.07 -1.61
C ALA A 277 2.65 -17.00 -2.52
N ASP A 278 1.93 -15.91 -2.77
CA ASP A 278 2.40 -14.75 -3.56
C ASP A 278 3.48 -13.92 -2.83
N GLY A 279 3.76 -14.23 -1.57
CA GLY A 279 4.78 -13.58 -0.76
C GLY A 279 4.45 -12.15 -0.34
N ASP A 280 3.16 -11.78 -0.32
CA ASP A 280 2.72 -10.41 -0.02
C ASP A 280 3.26 -9.88 1.33
N PHE A 281 3.45 -10.79 2.27
CA PHE A 281 3.87 -10.53 3.65
C PHE A 281 5.34 -10.87 3.94
N LYS A 282 6.13 -11.35 2.97
CA LYS A 282 7.57 -11.68 3.15
C LYS A 282 8.43 -10.50 3.63
N HIS A 283 8.00 -9.28 3.33
CA HIS A 283 8.66 -8.07 3.80
C HIS A 283 8.63 -7.93 5.33
N TRP A 284 7.65 -8.51 6.03
CA TRP A 284 7.59 -8.46 7.50
C TRP A 284 8.71 -9.26 8.16
N SER A 285 8.96 -10.49 7.70
CA SER A 285 10.07 -11.30 8.20
C SER A 285 11.42 -10.69 7.81
N THR A 286 11.53 -10.13 6.60
CA THR A 286 12.73 -9.41 6.16
C THR A 286 13.05 -8.25 7.09
N HIS A 287 12.09 -7.38 7.38
CA HIS A 287 12.27 -6.26 8.30
C HIS A 287 12.56 -6.74 9.73
N MET A 288 11.90 -7.81 10.20
CA MET A 288 12.19 -8.40 11.52
C MET A 288 13.67 -8.74 11.66
N HIS A 289 14.24 -9.45 10.68
CA HIS A 289 15.66 -9.81 10.68
C HIS A 289 16.56 -8.58 10.62
N THR A 290 16.26 -7.61 9.75
CA THR A 290 17.00 -6.33 9.69
C THR A 290 17.03 -5.63 11.05
N TYR A 291 15.89 -5.51 11.74
CA TYR A 291 15.84 -4.84 13.04
C TYR A 291 16.49 -5.65 14.16
N GLN A 292 16.49 -6.98 14.05
CA GLN A 292 17.24 -7.85 14.96
C GLN A 292 18.74 -7.62 14.83
N GLU A 293 19.27 -7.57 13.60
CA GLU A 293 20.69 -7.28 13.36
C GLU A 293 21.08 -5.89 13.83
N LEU A 294 20.26 -4.88 13.52
CA LEU A 294 20.49 -3.50 13.97
C LEU A 294 20.47 -3.38 15.50
N GLU A 295 19.52 -4.02 16.17
CA GLU A 295 19.46 -4.04 17.64
C GLU A 295 20.69 -4.72 18.25
N ILE A 296 21.14 -5.86 17.71
CA ILE A 296 22.36 -6.55 18.20
C ILE A 296 23.58 -5.65 18.06
N ASN A 297 23.71 -4.96 16.93
CA ASN A 297 24.89 -4.16 16.61
C ASN A 297 24.94 -2.80 17.32
N THR A 298 23.79 -2.22 17.65
CA THR A 298 23.75 -0.85 18.21
C THR A 298 23.15 -0.77 19.61
N ASN A 299 22.44 -1.80 20.07
CA ASN A 299 21.71 -1.85 21.34
C ASN A 299 20.73 -0.67 21.54
N LEU A 300 20.13 -0.17 20.45
CA LEU A 300 19.20 0.97 20.47
C LEU A 300 17.74 0.52 20.68
N LYS A 301 17.01 1.24 21.53
CA LYS A 301 15.63 0.94 21.90
C LYS A 301 14.70 0.97 20.69
N THR A 302 14.90 1.92 19.78
CA THR A 302 14.07 2.05 18.57
C THR A 302 14.11 0.78 17.72
N PHE A 303 15.28 0.16 17.53
CA PHE A 303 15.37 -1.09 16.76
C PHE A 303 14.74 -2.26 17.50
N SER A 304 14.83 -2.31 18.83
CA SER A 304 14.09 -3.29 19.65
C SER A 304 12.57 -3.19 19.47
N LEU A 305 12.04 -1.96 19.47
CA LEU A 305 10.61 -1.69 19.27
C LEU A 305 10.15 -2.07 17.85
N LEU A 306 10.93 -1.71 16.83
CA LEU A 306 10.61 -2.06 15.44
C LEU A 306 10.71 -3.57 15.20
N LYS A 307 11.73 -4.24 15.74
CA LYS A 307 11.82 -5.72 15.75
C LYS A 307 10.55 -6.33 16.34
N THR A 308 10.13 -5.87 17.51
CA THR A 308 8.93 -6.37 18.21
C THR A 308 7.66 -6.15 17.37
N LEU A 309 7.52 -4.99 16.72
CA LEU A 309 6.42 -4.74 15.77
C LEU A 309 6.40 -5.79 14.66
N TYR A 310 7.53 -6.04 14.00
CA TYR A 310 7.59 -6.99 12.88
C TYR A 310 7.46 -8.46 13.31
N ILE A 311 7.88 -8.82 14.53
CA ILE A 311 7.54 -10.12 15.14
C ILE A 311 6.01 -10.26 15.24
N ASN A 312 5.33 -9.25 15.80
CA ASN A 312 3.88 -9.30 15.99
C ASN A 312 3.13 -9.37 14.65
N LEU A 313 3.56 -8.61 13.64
CA LEU A 313 2.98 -8.67 12.30
C LEU A 313 3.17 -10.06 11.66
N SER A 314 4.38 -10.62 11.75
CA SER A 314 4.70 -11.95 11.20
C SER A 314 3.89 -13.06 11.89
N ASN A 315 3.83 -13.05 13.23
CA ASN A 315 3.02 -13.99 14.01
C ASN A 315 1.53 -13.84 13.71
N GLY A 316 1.05 -12.60 13.57
CA GLY A 316 -0.33 -12.31 13.18
C GLY A 316 -0.67 -12.91 11.82
N HIS A 317 0.21 -12.78 10.83
CA HIS A 317 0.05 -13.43 9.52
C HIS A 317 0.01 -14.95 9.64
N GLN A 318 0.95 -15.55 10.37
CA GLN A 318 0.99 -17.00 10.57
C GLN A 318 -0.30 -17.52 11.23
N ASN A 319 -0.85 -16.81 12.21
CA ASN A 319 -2.12 -17.18 12.82
C ASN A 319 -3.30 -17.10 11.83
N ARG A 320 -3.25 -16.17 10.88
CA ARG A 320 -4.24 -16.09 9.79
C ARG A 320 -4.15 -17.28 8.84
N ILE A 321 -2.94 -17.67 8.45
CA ILE A 321 -2.70 -18.88 7.65
C ILE A 321 -3.23 -20.10 8.40
N ASN A 322 -2.82 -20.29 9.66
CA ASN A 322 -3.22 -21.45 10.46
C ASN A 322 -4.74 -21.56 10.59
N SER A 323 -5.43 -20.43 10.79
CA SER A 323 -6.88 -20.39 10.84
C SER A 323 -7.50 -20.79 9.50
N ALA A 324 -7.01 -20.22 8.39
CA ALA A 324 -7.49 -20.52 7.04
C ALA A 324 -7.28 -22.00 6.68
N VAL A 325 -6.09 -22.55 6.90
CA VAL A 325 -5.77 -23.97 6.66
C VAL A 325 -6.70 -24.88 7.47
N ALA A 326 -6.92 -24.58 8.74
CA ALA A 326 -7.78 -25.40 9.59
C ALA A 326 -9.22 -25.49 9.05
N LEU A 327 -9.79 -24.38 8.57
CA LEU A 327 -11.13 -24.40 7.99
C LEU A 327 -11.17 -25.14 6.65
N ILE A 328 -10.23 -24.83 5.74
CA ILE A 328 -10.16 -25.44 4.41
C ILE A 328 -10.00 -26.96 4.51
N ASN A 329 -9.11 -27.45 5.38
CA ASN A 329 -8.91 -28.89 5.57
C ASN A 329 -10.16 -29.61 6.08
N LEU A 330 -11.00 -28.94 6.88
CA LEU A 330 -12.20 -29.55 7.45
C LEU A 330 -13.39 -29.55 6.48
N TYR A 331 -13.50 -28.54 5.61
CA TYR A 331 -14.74 -28.29 4.85
C TYR A 331 -14.57 -28.25 3.33
N SER A 332 -13.40 -27.91 2.79
CA SER A 332 -13.20 -27.87 1.33
C SER A 332 -13.13 -29.26 0.67
N ASN A 333 -12.91 -30.32 1.45
CA ASN A 333 -12.93 -31.71 0.98
C ASN A 333 -14.28 -32.43 1.21
N LYS A 334 -15.32 -31.75 1.73
CA LYS A 334 -16.60 -32.38 2.11
C LYS A 334 -17.85 -31.78 1.48
N ASP A 335 -17.74 -30.70 0.71
CA ASP A 335 -18.88 -30.00 0.11
C ASP A 335 -19.11 -30.37 -1.39
N TYR A 336 -18.56 -31.51 -1.87
CA TYR A 336 -18.78 -32.09 -3.22
C TYR A 336 -19.30 -33.54 -3.22
N GLU A 337 -19.81 -34.02 -2.08
CA GLU A 337 -20.67 -35.22 -1.98
C GLU A 337 -22.03 -34.80 -1.42
#